data_AF-A0A3D3T5V0-F1
#
_entry.id   AF-A0A3D3T5V0-F1
#
_cell.length_a   1.000
_cell.length_b   1.000
_cell.length_c   1.000
_cell.angle_alpha   90.00
_cell.angle_beta   90.00
_cell.angle_gamma   90.00
#
_symmetry.space_group_name_H-M   'P 1'
#
loop_
_entity.id
_entity.type
_entity.pdbx_description
1 polymer ?
#
loop_
_entity_poly.entity_id
_entity_poly.type
_entity_poly.pdbx_seq_one_letter_code
_entity_poly.pdbx_strand_id
1 'polypeptide(L)'
;FQVGRTGAVTPVARLEPVFVGGVTVSNATLHNQDEIERLGIRVGDKVVIRRAGDVIPQVVRVLAEASDSARKPIIFPSHCPECDSEVLRADGEAVARCTGGLYCPAQRKEAIKHFASRRAMDIDGLGDKIIDQLVDEGLVHDPADLYTLSLEQVAGLERLAEKSAQNLLDALAASRATTLARFLYALGIREVGEVAAAALASHFGSLEVLKAVEVEDFHQRKGIKGLGQKKATALIKAIASAEPPQQQSLADWIAGLGVAGINRTLTEAIADHFGDYQTLSMATVEDLQYSHKSLIEGIGPVVAEHIVRFFRQVHNLDVLDKLTDPKQAGVHWPEAPAQAENQVQALAGQTWVLTGTLSTMKRDEAKGHLQALGAKVAGSVSAKTTCVVAGDSAGSKLTRARELGVNVLDEAALRAVLREQGLAID
;
A
#
# COMPACT_ATOMS: atom_id res chain seq x y z
N PHE A 1 0.79 -1.75 -28.23
CA PHE A 1 0.33 -1.71 -26.84
C PHE A 1 1.11 -2.75 -26.07
N GLN A 2 1.57 -2.44 -24.87
CA GLN A 2 2.27 -3.38 -23.99
C GLN A 2 1.35 -3.78 -22.84
N VAL A 3 1.39 -5.03 -22.42
CA VAL A 3 0.60 -5.53 -21.29
C VAL A 3 1.54 -5.71 -20.10
N GLY A 4 1.31 -4.94 -19.04
CA GLY A 4 2.10 -5.03 -17.81
C GLY A 4 1.63 -6.16 -16.88
N ARG A 5 2.38 -6.36 -15.79
CA ARG A 5 2.09 -7.33 -14.71
C ARG A 5 0.63 -7.40 -14.29
N THR A 6 0.00 -6.25 -14.03
CA THR A 6 -1.36 -6.17 -13.50
C THR A 6 -2.42 -6.07 -14.60
N GLY A 7 -2.08 -6.53 -15.81
CA GLY A 7 -2.92 -6.45 -16.99
C GLY A 7 -3.00 -5.07 -17.64
N ALA A 8 -2.40 -4.02 -17.05
CA ALA A 8 -2.38 -2.67 -17.59
C ALA A 8 -1.92 -2.65 -19.06
N VAL A 9 -2.82 -2.18 -19.93
CA VAL A 9 -2.55 -2.05 -21.37
C VAL A 9 -2.01 -0.65 -21.62
N THR A 10 -0.70 -0.54 -21.81
CA THR A 10 -0.02 0.74 -21.96
C THR A 10 0.25 1.05 -23.44
N PRO A 11 -0.22 2.18 -23.96
CA PRO A 11 0.15 2.63 -25.30
C PRO A 11 1.59 3.19 -25.30
N VAL A 12 2.39 2.71 -26.25
CA VAL A 12 3.78 3.14 -26.43
C VAL A 12 3.96 3.56 -27.89
N ALA A 13 4.36 4.81 -28.09
CA ALA A 13 4.68 5.35 -29.40
C ALA A 13 6.05 4.82 -29.84
N ARG A 14 6.09 4.17 -31.01
CA ARG A 14 7.33 3.89 -31.75
C ARG A 14 7.68 5.13 -32.54
N LEU A 15 8.89 5.64 -32.35
CA LEU A 15 9.36 6.89 -32.96
C LEU A 15 10.48 6.59 -33.95
N GLU A 16 10.60 7.46 -34.95
CA GLU A 16 11.86 7.58 -35.67
C GLU A 16 12.98 7.95 -34.66
N PRO A 17 14.12 7.24 -34.66
CA PRO A 17 15.16 7.47 -33.66
C PRO A 17 15.61 8.93 -33.59
N VAL A 18 15.50 9.53 -32.41
CA VAL A 18 15.84 10.94 -32.18
C VAL A 18 16.72 11.09 -30.96
N PHE A 19 17.72 11.98 -31.03
CA PHE A 19 18.64 12.20 -29.92
C PHE A 19 18.04 13.22 -28.92
N VAL A 20 17.82 12.79 -27.67
CA VAL A 20 17.23 13.64 -26.61
C VAL A 20 17.93 13.38 -25.28
N GLY A 21 18.51 14.44 -24.69
CA GLY A 21 19.11 14.36 -23.36
C GLY A 21 20.24 13.34 -23.26
N GLY A 22 21.11 13.26 -24.27
CA GLY A 22 22.30 12.40 -24.25
C GLY A 22 22.10 10.97 -24.74
N VAL A 23 20.88 10.56 -25.09
CA VAL A 23 20.58 9.21 -25.59
C VAL A 23 19.69 9.25 -26.83
N THR A 24 19.77 8.20 -27.65
CA THR A 24 18.83 7.98 -28.76
C THR A 24 17.54 7.37 -28.22
N VAL A 25 16.42 8.05 -28.45
CA VAL A 25 15.08 7.62 -28.07
C VAL A 25 14.33 7.11 -29.29
N SER A 26 13.81 5.89 -29.22
CA SER A 26 12.96 5.27 -30.25
C SER A 26 11.57 4.90 -29.73
N ASN A 27 11.32 5.10 -28.43
CA ASN A 27 10.04 4.79 -27.78
C ASN A 27 9.67 5.91 -26.82
N ALA A 28 8.38 6.25 -26.76
CA ALA A 28 7.84 7.15 -25.75
C ALA A 28 6.49 6.66 -25.24
N THR A 29 6.24 6.82 -23.94
CA THR A 29 4.93 6.50 -23.36
C THR A 29 3.87 7.47 -23.84
N LEU A 30 2.66 6.94 -24.07
CA LEU A 30 1.42 7.70 -24.25
C LEU A 30 0.51 7.59 -23.02
N HIS A 31 1.03 7.07 -21.90
CA HIS A 31 0.34 6.89 -20.61
C HIS A 31 -0.87 5.95 -20.66
N ASN A 32 -1.97 6.36 -21.27
CA ASN A 32 -3.24 5.63 -21.30
C ASN A 32 -4.13 6.11 -22.47
N GLN A 33 -5.36 5.58 -22.56
CA GLN A 33 -6.31 5.96 -23.60
C GLN A 33 -6.71 7.44 -23.54
N ASP A 34 -6.97 7.97 -22.34
CA ASP A 34 -7.40 9.37 -22.15
C ASP A 34 -6.35 10.34 -22.66
N GLU A 35 -5.06 10.03 -22.50
CA GLU A 35 -3.97 10.85 -22.99
C GLU A 35 -3.86 10.81 -24.53
N ILE A 36 -4.13 9.66 -25.17
CA ILE A 36 -4.24 9.58 -26.64
C ILE A 36 -5.34 10.51 -27.14
N GLU A 37 -6.52 10.45 -26.50
CA GLU A 37 -7.69 11.26 -26.85
C GLU A 37 -7.41 12.76 -26.61
N ARG A 38 -6.80 13.11 -25.46
CA ARG A 38 -6.41 14.48 -25.11
C ARG A 38 -5.41 15.07 -26.09
N LEU A 39 -4.42 14.28 -26.53
CA LEU A 39 -3.42 14.71 -27.51
C LEU A 39 -3.98 14.76 -28.93
N GLY A 40 -5.06 14.04 -29.22
CA GLY A 40 -5.59 13.85 -30.57
C GLY A 40 -4.58 13.19 -31.51
N ILE A 41 -3.63 12.43 -30.96
CA ILE A 41 -2.48 11.89 -31.70
C ILE A 41 -2.87 10.76 -32.64
N ARG A 42 -2.29 10.78 -33.84
CA ARG A 42 -2.47 9.78 -34.89
C ARG A 42 -1.14 9.18 -35.32
N VAL A 43 -1.19 7.99 -35.91
CA VAL A 43 0.02 7.36 -36.47
C VAL A 43 0.55 8.22 -37.62
N GLY A 44 1.83 8.57 -37.55
CA GLY A 44 2.51 9.43 -38.52
C GLY A 44 2.57 10.91 -38.13
N ASP A 45 1.99 11.31 -37.00
CA ASP A 45 2.12 12.67 -36.51
C ASP A 45 3.55 12.99 -36.06
N LYS A 46 3.99 14.22 -36.32
CA LYS A 46 5.18 14.78 -35.69
C LYS A 46 4.85 15.19 -34.26
N VAL A 47 5.68 14.81 -33.31
CA VAL A 47 5.44 15.01 -31.88
C VAL A 47 6.61 15.66 -31.19
N VAL A 48 6.32 16.37 -30.10
CA VAL A 48 7.34 16.81 -29.15
C VAL A 48 7.43 15.80 -28.03
N ILE A 49 8.62 15.26 -27.82
CA ILE A 49 8.91 14.37 -26.70
C ILE A 49 9.71 15.08 -25.62
N ARG A 50 9.53 14.64 -24.38
CA ARG A 50 10.31 15.10 -23.22
C ARG A 50 10.88 13.91 -22.48
N ARG A 51 12.14 14.02 -22.09
CA ARG A 51 12.85 13.12 -21.19
C ARG A 51 13.43 13.93 -20.04
N ALA A 52 13.30 13.44 -18.81
CA ALA A 52 13.91 14.04 -17.63
C ALA A 52 14.82 12.99 -16.97
N GLY A 53 16.14 13.22 -17.00
CA GLY A 53 17.12 12.25 -16.48
C GLY A 53 16.99 10.87 -17.12
N ASP A 54 17.05 9.81 -16.31
CA ASP A 54 16.94 8.41 -16.73
C ASP A 54 15.50 7.87 -16.75
N VAL A 55 14.49 8.75 -16.77
CA VAL A 55 13.08 8.39 -16.79
C VAL A 55 12.60 8.08 -18.23
N ILE A 56 11.59 7.21 -18.34
CA ILE A 56 10.92 6.84 -19.60
C ILE A 56 10.47 8.12 -20.37
N PRO A 57 10.88 8.30 -21.64
CA PRO A 57 10.46 9.43 -22.45
C PRO A 57 8.93 9.45 -22.66
N GLN A 58 8.34 10.65 -22.71
CA GLN A 58 6.90 10.82 -22.93
C GLN A 58 6.60 11.79 -24.07
N VAL A 59 5.48 11.55 -24.76
CA VAL A 59 4.94 12.52 -25.73
C VAL A 59 4.25 13.66 -24.96
N VAL A 60 4.59 14.91 -25.30
CA VAL A 60 4.04 16.11 -24.62
C VAL A 60 2.91 16.74 -25.43
N ARG A 61 3.10 16.86 -26.75
CA ARG A 61 2.14 17.45 -27.67
C ARG A 61 2.39 17.02 -29.11
N VAL A 62 1.35 17.06 -29.92
CA VAL A 62 1.42 16.91 -31.38
C VAL A 62 1.75 18.27 -32.01
N LEU A 63 2.57 18.28 -33.06
CA LEU A 63 2.87 19.48 -33.84
C LEU A 63 1.78 19.71 -34.90
N ALA A 64 1.23 20.92 -34.93
CA ALA A 64 0.13 21.33 -35.79
C ALA A 64 0.57 21.64 -37.23
N GLU A 65 1.28 20.72 -37.89
CA GLU A 65 1.45 20.76 -39.35
C GLU A 65 0.43 19.82 -39.98
N ALA A 66 -0.47 20.41 -40.78
CA ALA A 66 -1.61 19.80 -41.48
C ALA A 66 -1.86 18.36 -41.03
N SER A 67 -2.71 18.20 -40.01
CA SER A 67 -3.30 16.92 -39.67
C SER A 67 -4.03 16.45 -40.93
N ASP A 68 -3.32 15.68 -41.73
CA ASP A 68 -3.91 15.08 -42.92
C ASP A 68 -4.96 14.11 -42.38
N SER A 69 -6.23 14.38 -42.68
CA SER A 69 -7.35 13.55 -42.26
C SER A 69 -7.20 12.08 -42.68
N ALA A 70 -6.28 11.79 -43.61
CA ALA A 70 -5.86 10.45 -43.99
C ALA A 70 -5.02 9.70 -42.92
N ARG A 71 -4.52 10.37 -41.88
CA ARG A 71 -3.70 9.72 -40.83
C ARG A 71 -4.55 8.78 -39.97
N LYS A 72 -4.04 7.56 -39.80
CA LYS A 72 -4.72 6.47 -39.09
C LYS A 72 -4.90 6.82 -37.61
N PRO A 73 -6.13 6.76 -37.07
CA PRO A 73 -6.36 6.94 -35.64
C PRO A 73 -5.71 5.79 -34.85
N ILE A 74 -5.29 6.08 -33.63
CA ILE A 74 -4.84 5.05 -32.70
C ILE A 74 -6.08 4.44 -32.05
N ILE A 75 -6.41 3.20 -32.42
CA ILE A 75 -7.55 2.47 -31.86
C ILE A 75 -7.04 1.71 -30.64
N PHE A 76 -7.57 2.03 -29.47
CA PHE A 76 -7.28 1.29 -28.26
C PHE A 76 -7.89 -0.12 -28.37
N PRO A 77 -7.13 -1.18 -28.08
CA PRO A 77 -7.61 -2.54 -28.34
C PRO A 77 -8.72 -2.93 -27.36
N SER A 78 -9.80 -3.52 -27.89
CA SER A 78 -10.85 -4.16 -27.07
C SER A 78 -10.45 -5.54 -26.56
N HIS A 79 -9.42 -6.16 -27.16
CA HIS A 79 -8.89 -7.47 -26.81
C HIS A 79 -7.37 -7.40 -26.63
N CYS A 80 -6.84 -8.17 -25.68
CA CYS A 80 -5.45 -8.15 -25.30
C CYS A 80 -4.57 -8.60 -26.48
N PRO A 81 -3.54 -7.84 -26.88
CA PRO A 81 -2.68 -8.22 -28.00
C PRO A 81 -1.80 -9.46 -27.73
N GLU A 82 -1.77 -9.93 -26.48
CA GLU A 82 -0.92 -11.04 -26.02
C GLU A 82 -1.70 -12.35 -25.79
N CYS A 83 -2.98 -12.26 -25.43
CA CYS A 83 -3.79 -13.44 -25.06
C CYS A 83 -5.24 -13.40 -25.55
N ASP A 84 -5.60 -12.37 -26.32
CA ASP A 84 -6.94 -12.14 -26.88
C ASP A 84 -8.08 -12.03 -25.85
N SER A 85 -7.79 -12.04 -24.55
CA SER A 85 -8.80 -11.77 -23.51
C SER A 85 -9.30 -10.33 -23.59
N GLU A 86 -10.52 -10.10 -23.13
CA GLU A 86 -11.14 -8.77 -23.13
C GLU A 86 -10.28 -7.74 -22.37
N VAL A 87 -10.24 -6.52 -22.89
CA VAL A 87 -9.61 -5.37 -22.25
C VAL A 87 -10.69 -4.48 -21.68
N LEU A 88 -10.75 -4.38 -20.35
CA LEU A 88 -11.75 -3.62 -19.63
C LEU A 88 -11.14 -2.42 -18.91
N ARG A 89 -11.88 -1.31 -18.91
CA ARG A 89 -11.58 -0.13 -18.09
C ARG A 89 -12.71 0.03 -17.08
N ALA A 90 -12.41 -0.15 -15.80
CA ALA A 90 -13.40 0.00 -14.73
C ALA A 90 -13.83 1.46 -14.58
N ASP A 91 -15.06 1.68 -14.09
CA ASP A 91 -15.60 3.02 -13.87
C ASP A 91 -14.71 3.82 -12.92
N GLY A 92 -14.31 5.02 -13.37
CA GLY A 92 -13.42 5.91 -12.62
C GLY A 92 -11.92 5.57 -12.73
N GLU A 93 -11.53 4.49 -13.41
CA GLU A 93 -10.12 4.21 -13.70
C GLU A 93 -9.69 4.76 -15.07
N ALA A 94 -8.53 5.40 -15.13
CA ALA A 94 -7.94 5.86 -16.40
C ALA A 94 -7.28 4.73 -17.23
N VAL A 95 -6.90 3.62 -16.58
CA VAL A 95 -6.09 2.56 -17.18
C VAL A 95 -6.98 1.35 -17.54
N ALA A 96 -6.96 0.96 -18.81
CA ALA A 96 -7.61 -0.26 -19.27
C ALA A 96 -6.70 -1.48 -19.05
N ARG A 97 -7.29 -2.65 -18.77
CA ARG A 97 -6.57 -3.86 -18.37
C ARG A 97 -7.06 -5.11 -19.08
N CYS A 98 -6.11 -5.96 -19.44
CA CYS A 98 -6.36 -7.33 -19.84
C CYS A 98 -6.95 -8.13 -18.66
N THR A 99 -8.09 -8.78 -18.89
CA THR A 99 -8.77 -9.64 -17.91
C THR A 99 -8.19 -11.05 -17.83
N GLY A 100 -7.24 -11.39 -18.71
CA GLY A 100 -6.69 -12.73 -18.84
C GLY A 100 -5.87 -13.23 -17.65
N GLY A 101 -5.52 -12.38 -16.67
CA GLY A 101 -4.83 -12.78 -15.44
C GLY A 101 -3.69 -13.79 -15.68
N LEU A 102 -3.75 -14.95 -15.01
CA LEU A 102 -2.77 -16.04 -15.13
C LEU A 102 -2.75 -16.72 -16.52
N TYR A 103 -3.83 -16.61 -17.31
CA TYR A 103 -3.85 -17.12 -18.68
C TYR A 103 -3.01 -16.26 -19.62
N CYS A 104 -2.87 -14.96 -19.34
CA CYS A 104 -2.10 -14.05 -20.18
C CYS A 104 -0.59 -14.28 -20.03
N PRO A 105 0.15 -14.70 -21.07
CA PRO A 105 1.58 -14.96 -20.98
C PRO A 105 2.37 -13.69 -20.64
N ALA A 106 1.95 -12.52 -21.12
CA ALA A 106 2.59 -11.26 -20.76
C ALA A 106 2.43 -10.93 -19.27
N GLN A 107 1.24 -11.16 -18.69
CA GLN A 107 1.06 -10.96 -17.25
C GLN A 107 1.91 -11.96 -16.44
N ARG A 108 1.99 -13.23 -16.86
CA ARG A 108 2.87 -14.23 -16.23
C ARG A 108 4.34 -13.82 -16.27
N LYS A 109 4.85 -13.47 -17.45
CA LYS A 109 6.25 -13.03 -17.64
C LYS A 109 6.57 -11.84 -16.75
N GLU A 110 5.71 -10.82 -16.75
CA GLU A 110 5.92 -9.62 -15.94
C GLU A 110 5.75 -9.87 -14.42
N ALA A 111 4.88 -10.80 -14.03
CA ALA A 111 4.75 -11.25 -12.64
C ALA A 111 6.01 -11.97 -12.17
N ILE A 112 6.55 -12.89 -12.98
CA ILE A 112 7.78 -13.63 -12.68
C ILE A 112 9.00 -12.70 -12.66
N LYS A 113 9.11 -11.76 -13.60
CA LYS A 113 10.16 -10.72 -13.60
C LYS A 113 10.12 -9.89 -12.33
N HIS A 114 8.92 -9.47 -11.91
CA HIS A 114 8.76 -8.73 -10.67
C HIS A 114 9.15 -9.57 -9.46
N PHE A 115 8.69 -10.81 -9.38
CA PHE A 115 9.03 -11.76 -8.32
C PHE A 115 10.54 -11.96 -8.19
N ALA A 116 11.25 -12.14 -9.31
CA ALA A 116 12.69 -12.33 -9.37
C ALA A 116 13.52 -11.06 -9.11
N SER A 117 12.90 -9.88 -9.16
CA SER A 117 13.61 -8.60 -9.11
C SER A 117 14.39 -8.40 -7.80
N ARG A 118 15.43 -7.55 -7.85
CA ARG A 118 16.34 -7.28 -6.70
C ARG A 118 15.63 -6.87 -5.41
N ARG A 119 14.52 -6.14 -5.52
CA ARG A 119 13.75 -5.68 -4.35
C ARG A 119 12.72 -6.70 -3.86
N ALA A 120 12.47 -7.74 -4.64
CA ALA A 120 11.54 -8.83 -4.37
C ALA A 120 12.30 -10.06 -3.85
N MET A 121 12.47 -11.10 -4.65
CA MET A 121 13.19 -12.32 -4.22
C MET A 121 14.69 -12.29 -4.55
N ASP A 122 15.16 -11.33 -5.35
CA ASP A 122 16.59 -11.15 -5.71
C ASP A 122 17.24 -12.43 -6.24
N ILE A 123 16.67 -12.94 -7.33
CA ILE A 123 17.13 -14.16 -7.97
C ILE A 123 18.17 -13.78 -9.03
N ASP A 124 19.43 -13.75 -8.62
CA ASP A 124 20.54 -13.47 -9.52
C ASP A 124 20.60 -14.47 -10.69
N GLY A 125 20.83 -13.94 -11.89
CA GLY A 125 20.89 -14.75 -13.12
C GLY A 125 19.54 -15.02 -13.78
N LEU A 126 18.40 -14.75 -13.11
CA LEU A 126 17.07 -14.91 -13.70
C LEU A 126 16.64 -13.65 -14.47
N GLY A 127 17.28 -13.40 -15.62
CA GLY A 127 17.00 -12.24 -16.47
C GLY A 127 15.78 -12.40 -17.37
N ASP A 128 15.29 -11.28 -17.92
CA ASP A 128 14.09 -11.23 -18.78
C ASP A 128 14.06 -12.28 -19.88
N LYS A 129 15.19 -12.52 -20.56
CA LYS A 129 15.28 -13.49 -21.66
C LYS A 129 15.16 -14.95 -21.21
N ILE A 130 15.58 -15.26 -19.99
CA ILE A 130 15.45 -16.60 -19.43
C ILE A 130 13.99 -16.80 -18.99
N ILE A 131 13.40 -15.79 -18.33
CA ILE A 131 11.99 -15.82 -17.95
C ILE A 131 11.08 -15.95 -19.16
N ASP A 132 11.35 -15.19 -20.23
CA ASP A 132 10.57 -15.28 -21.46
C ASP A 132 10.59 -16.71 -22.02
N GLN A 133 11.77 -17.36 -22.10
CA GLN A 133 11.91 -18.74 -22.57
C GLN A 133 11.20 -19.75 -21.65
N LEU A 134 11.40 -19.65 -20.33
CA LEU A 134 10.75 -20.53 -19.35
C LEU A 134 9.22 -20.50 -19.46
N VAL A 135 8.64 -19.32 -19.66
CA VAL A 135 7.19 -19.17 -19.82
C VAL A 135 6.71 -19.62 -21.20
N ASP A 136 7.48 -19.32 -22.26
CA ASP A 136 7.12 -19.68 -23.64
C ASP A 136 7.21 -21.19 -23.90
N GLU A 137 8.15 -21.87 -23.25
CA GLU A 137 8.29 -23.33 -23.30
C GLU A 137 7.32 -24.05 -22.35
N GLY A 138 6.53 -23.31 -21.55
CA GLY A 138 5.59 -23.89 -20.58
C GLY A 138 6.26 -24.58 -19.40
N LEU A 139 7.51 -24.23 -19.09
CA LEU A 139 8.24 -24.74 -17.92
C LEU A 139 7.82 -24.03 -16.63
N VAL A 140 7.35 -22.78 -16.74
CA VAL A 140 6.94 -21.95 -15.59
C VAL A 140 5.60 -21.26 -15.88
N HIS A 141 4.61 -21.52 -15.04
CA HIS A 141 3.26 -20.93 -15.11
C HIS A 141 3.02 -19.95 -13.96
N ASP A 142 3.62 -20.23 -12.80
CA ASP A 142 3.54 -19.40 -11.62
C ASP A 142 4.92 -19.33 -10.92
N PRO A 143 5.13 -18.41 -9.97
CA PRO A 143 6.42 -18.28 -9.30
C PRO A 143 6.89 -19.52 -8.52
N ALA A 144 6.00 -20.43 -8.12
CA ALA A 144 6.40 -21.62 -7.39
C ALA A 144 7.13 -22.62 -8.29
N ASP A 145 6.74 -22.70 -9.57
CA ASP A 145 7.37 -23.60 -10.55
C ASP A 145 8.87 -23.34 -10.70
N LEU A 146 9.34 -22.09 -10.51
CA LEU A 146 10.76 -21.72 -10.54
C LEU A 146 11.60 -22.59 -9.60
N TYR A 147 11.07 -22.96 -8.44
CA TYR A 147 11.78 -23.73 -7.42
C TYR A 147 11.76 -25.24 -7.65
N THR A 148 11.06 -25.68 -8.70
CA THR A 148 10.95 -27.10 -9.11
C THR A 148 11.72 -27.40 -10.40
N LEU A 149 12.34 -26.38 -11.01
CA LEU A 149 13.14 -26.53 -12.22
C LEU A 149 14.34 -27.47 -11.98
N SER A 150 14.56 -28.38 -12.91
CA SER A 150 15.73 -29.26 -12.95
C SER A 150 16.90 -28.62 -13.71
N LEU A 151 18.11 -29.11 -13.43
CA LEU A 151 19.32 -28.66 -14.15
C LEU A 151 19.21 -28.90 -15.65
N GLU A 152 18.63 -30.02 -16.06
CA GLU A 152 18.44 -30.40 -17.46
C GLU A 152 17.51 -29.42 -18.19
N GLN A 153 16.40 -29.03 -17.56
CA GLN A 153 15.48 -28.03 -18.13
C GLN A 153 16.15 -26.68 -18.30
N VAL A 154 16.88 -26.20 -17.29
CA VAL A 154 17.52 -24.88 -17.34
C VAL A 154 18.72 -24.87 -18.29
N ALA A 155 19.52 -25.94 -18.34
CA ALA A 155 20.64 -26.08 -19.27
C ALA A 155 20.18 -26.27 -20.73
N GLY A 156 18.93 -26.67 -20.96
CA GLY A 156 18.33 -26.77 -22.28
C GLY A 156 17.97 -25.42 -22.94
N LEU A 157 17.94 -24.34 -22.17
CA LEU A 157 17.57 -23.01 -22.65
C LEU A 157 18.66 -22.37 -23.54
N GLU A 158 18.23 -21.50 -24.46
CA GLU A 158 19.14 -20.79 -25.34
C GLU A 158 20.13 -19.93 -24.52
N ARG A 159 21.44 -20.11 -24.81
CA ARG A 159 22.56 -19.36 -24.20
C ARG A 159 22.81 -19.66 -22.73
N LEU A 160 22.23 -20.73 -22.18
CA LEU A 160 22.58 -21.26 -20.87
C LEU A 160 23.45 -22.50 -21.01
N ALA A 161 24.66 -22.44 -20.47
CA ALA A 161 25.51 -23.61 -20.27
C ALA A 161 25.22 -24.24 -18.90
N GLU A 162 25.63 -25.50 -18.71
CA GLU A 162 25.42 -26.26 -17.47
C GLU A 162 25.87 -25.48 -16.21
N LYS A 163 27.03 -24.82 -16.27
CA LYS A 163 27.52 -23.99 -15.15
C LYS A 163 26.62 -22.79 -14.84
N SER A 164 26.12 -22.09 -15.85
CA SER A 164 25.20 -20.97 -15.63
C SER A 164 23.83 -21.43 -15.17
N ALA A 165 23.38 -22.60 -15.64
CA ALA A 165 22.15 -23.22 -15.17
C ALA A 165 22.26 -23.60 -13.69
N GLN A 166 23.38 -24.22 -13.27
CA GLN A 166 23.63 -24.51 -11.87
C GLN A 166 23.66 -23.25 -11.00
N ASN A 167 24.36 -22.19 -11.45
CA ASN A 167 24.39 -20.92 -10.71
C ASN A 167 22.98 -20.33 -10.51
N LEU A 168 22.09 -20.46 -11.51
CA LEU A 168 20.70 -20.01 -11.39
C LEU A 168 19.91 -20.86 -10.39
N LEU A 169 20.07 -22.19 -10.41
CA LEU A 169 19.44 -23.07 -9.42
C LEU A 169 19.94 -22.79 -8.00
N ASP A 170 21.22 -22.49 -7.83
CA ASP A 170 21.80 -22.10 -6.55
C ASP A 170 21.24 -20.76 -6.07
N ALA A 171 21.07 -19.78 -6.97
CA ALA A 171 20.44 -18.49 -6.67
C ALA A 171 18.96 -18.66 -6.28
N LEU A 172 18.23 -19.54 -6.97
CA LEU A 172 16.85 -19.92 -6.61
C LEU A 172 16.80 -20.54 -5.21
N ALA A 173 17.68 -21.50 -4.92
CA ALA A 173 17.77 -22.12 -3.59
C ALA A 173 18.08 -21.09 -2.49
N ALA A 174 19.01 -20.17 -2.74
CA ALA A 174 19.36 -19.09 -1.82
C ALA A 174 18.18 -18.14 -1.57
N SER A 175 17.40 -17.81 -2.60
CA SER A 175 16.25 -16.90 -2.51
C SER A 175 15.11 -17.41 -1.62
N ARG A 176 15.09 -18.71 -1.27
CA ARG A 176 14.07 -19.29 -0.38
C ARG A 176 14.06 -18.61 1.00
N ALA A 177 15.23 -18.20 1.48
CA ALA A 177 15.35 -17.44 2.73
C ALA A 177 15.18 -15.94 2.44
N THR A 178 14.05 -15.36 2.87
CA THR A 178 13.71 -13.95 2.59
C THR A 178 13.11 -13.26 3.82
N THR A 179 12.45 -12.12 3.64
CA THR A 179 11.63 -11.44 4.66
C THR A 179 10.17 -11.40 4.23
N LEU A 180 9.23 -11.36 5.19
CA LEU A 180 7.80 -11.23 4.88
C LEU A 180 7.51 -10.00 4.01
N ALA A 181 8.17 -8.87 4.27
CA ALA A 181 8.02 -7.64 3.48
C ALA A 181 8.40 -7.85 2.01
N ARG A 182 9.55 -8.49 1.75
CA ARG A 182 10.03 -8.77 0.40
C ARG A 182 9.15 -9.79 -0.31
N PHE A 183 8.72 -10.82 0.41
CA PHE A 183 7.79 -11.83 -0.10
C PHE A 183 6.45 -11.19 -0.51
N LEU A 184 5.82 -10.40 0.36
CA LEU A 184 4.59 -9.68 0.05
C LEU A 184 4.74 -8.73 -1.15
N TYR A 185 5.87 -8.05 -1.24
CA TYR A 185 6.18 -7.23 -2.40
C TYR A 185 6.30 -8.08 -3.66
N ALA A 186 6.99 -9.23 -3.60
CA ALA A 186 7.20 -10.17 -4.71
C ALA A 186 5.90 -10.74 -5.28
N LEU A 187 4.86 -10.93 -4.46
CA LEU A 187 3.54 -11.37 -4.91
C LEU A 187 2.87 -10.42 -5.91
N GLY A 188 3.32 -9.16 -5.96
CA GLY A 188 2.84 -8.20 -6.95
C GLY A 188 1.39 -7.78 -6.75
N ILE A 189 0.89 -7.81 -5.50
CA ILE A 189 -0.46 -7.38 -5.14
C ILE A 189 -0.70 -5.95 -5.65
N ARG A 190 -1.86 -5.72 -6.27
CA ARG A 190 -2.19 -4.45 -6.91
C ARG A 190 -2.09 -3.29 -5.90
N GLU A 191 -1.39 -2.23 -6.30
CA GLU A 191 -1.13 -1.01 -5.50
C GLU A 191 -0.30 -1.22 -4.22
N VAL A 192 0.18 -2.44 -3.96
CA VAL A 192 1.12 -2.73 -2.88
C VAL A 192 2.54 -2.58 -3.40
N GLY A 193 3.10 -1.39 -3.19
CA GLY A 193 4.54 -1.14 -3.40
C GLY A 193 5.39 -1.63 -2.21
N GLU A 194 6.71 -1.48 -2.33
CA GLU A 194 7.69 -1.90 -1.32
C GLU A 194 7.39 -1.33 0.08
N VAL A 195 7.06 -0.04 0.16
CA VAL A 195 6.72 0.64 1.43
C VAL A 195 5.45 0.05 2.04
N ALA A 196 4.42 -0.20 1.23
CA ALA A 196 3.17 -0.79 1.69
C ALA A 196 3.38 -2.24 2.15
N ALA A 197 4.17 -3.03 1.40
CA ALA A 197 4.51 -4.40 1.78
C ALA A 197 5.28 -4.47 3.11
N ALA A 198 6.23 -3.55 3.33
CA ALA A 198 6.93 -3.42 4.60
C ALA A 198 5.98 -3.04 5.75
N ALA A 199 5.06 -2.10 5.51
CA ALA A 199 4.08 -1.69 6.49
C ALA A 199 3.09 -2.83 6.84
N LEU A 200 2.67 -3.62 5.85
CA LEU A 200 1.85 -4.83 6.06
C LEU A 200 2.58 -5.86 6.91
N ALA A 201 3.82 -6.19 6.52
CA ALA A 201 4.64 -7.15 7.25
C ALA A 201 4.86 -6.71 8.71
N SER A 202 5.13 -5.42 8.92
CA SER A 202 5.33 -4.86 10.26
C SER A 202 4.05 -4.81 11.09
N HIS A 203 2.90 -4.57 10.46
CA HIS A 203 1.62 -4.44 11.17
C HIS A 203 1.06 -5.81 11.55
N PHE A 204 0.97 -6.74 10.60
CA PHE A 204 0.31 -8.03 10.78
C PHE A 204 1.25 -9.16 11.20
N GLY A 205 2.55 -9.05 10.93
CA GLY A 205 3.60 -9.98 11.39
C GLY A 205 3.56 -11.40 10.80
N SER A 206 2.44 -11.83 10.22
CA SER A 206 2.22 -13.20 9.74
C SER A 206 1.43 -13.23 8.43
N LEU A 207 1.85 -14.12 7.53
CA LEU A 207 1.12 -14.41 6.30
C LEU A 207 -0.25 -15.04 6.60
N GLU A 208 -0.36 -15.88 7.61
CA GLU A 208 -1.63 -16.53 7.98
C GLU A 208 -2.64 -15.51 8.50
N VAL A 209 -2.19 -14.51 9.27
CA VAL A 209 -3.03 -13.37 9.67
C VAL A 209 -3.49 -12.61 8.42
N LEU A 210 -2.57 -12.30 7.50
CA LEU A 210 -2.87 -11.61 6.24
C LEU A 210 -3.84 -12.37 5.31
N LYS A 211 -3.84 -13.70 5.34
CA LYS A 211 -4.84 -14.51 4.61
C LYS A 211 -6.25 -14.33 5.20
N ALA A 212 -6.35 -14.05 6.50
CA ALA A 212 -7.61 -13.96 7.22
C ALA A 212 -8.21 -12.55 7.27
N VAL A 213 -7.42 -11.49 7.08
CA VAL A 213 -7.88 -10.09 7.24
C VAL A 213 -9.09 -9.72 6.37
N GLU A 214 -9.92 -8.85 6.93
CA GLU A 214 -11.03 -8.16 6.28
C GLU A 214 -10.69 -6.68 6.03
N VAL A 215 -11.49 -5.99 5.21
CA VAL A 215 -11.24 -4.57 4.87
C VAL A 215 -11.27 -3.69 6.12
N GLU A 216 -12.09 -4.07 7.11
CA GLU A 216 -12.20 -3.48 8.42
C GLU A 216 -10.88 -3.51 9.21
N ASP A 217 -10.04 -4.53 9.03
CA ASP A 217 -8.78 -4.67 9.78
C ASP A 217 -7.72 -3.65 9.36
N PHE A 218 -7.90 -2.97 8.23
CA PHE A 218 -7.02 -1.90 7.77
C PHE A 218 -7.43 -0.54 8.32
N HIS A 219 -8.61 -0.43 8.92
CA HIS A 219 -9.25 0.85 9.19
C HIS A 219 -9.93 0.89 10.55
N GLN A 220 -9.57 1.88 11.36
CA GLN A 220 -10.35 2.15 12.57
C GLN A 220 -11.61 2.92 12.17
N ARG A 221 -12.77 2.26 12.29
CA ARG A 221 -14.07 2.92 12.22
C ARG A 221 -14.42 3.45 13.61
N LYS A 222 -14.49 4.77 13.75
CA LYS A 222 -15.03 5.44 14.94
C LYS A 222 -16.24 6.29 14.57
N GLY A 223 -17.16 6.43 15.51
CA GLY A 223 -18.39 7.21 15.37
C GLY A 223 -19.45 6.56 14.50
N ILE A 224 -20.47 7.34 14.15
CA ILE A 224 -21.71 6.80 13.58
C ILE A 224 -21.83 7.22 12.11
N LYS A 225 -21.97 6.23 11.22
CA LYS A 225 -22.07 6.47 9.76
C LYS A 225 -23.16 7.51 9.45
N GLY A 226 -22.78 8.59 8.76
CA GLY A 226 -23.68 9.70 8.44
C GLY A 226 -23.57 10.93 9.36
N LEU A 227 -22.84 10.82 10.48
CA LEU A 227 -22.41 11.96 11.30
C LEU A 227 -21.00 12.42 10.90
N GLY A 228 -20.90 13.46 10.07
CA GLY A 228 -19.63 14.17 9.88
C GLY A 228 -19.33 15.13 11.02
N GLN A 229 -18.10 15.68 11.06
CA GLN A 229 -17.64 16.62 12.10
C GLN A 229 -18.66 17.70 12.44
N LYS A 230 -19.21 18.38 11.42
CA LYS A 230 -20.17 19.48 11.59
C LYS A 230 -21.43 19.04 12.32
N LYS A 231 -22.00 17.88 11.95
CA LYS A 231 -23.21 17.34 12.59
C LYS A 231 -22.93 16.89 14.02
N ALA A 232 -21.80 16.22 14.25
CA ALA A 232 -21.37 15.79 15.57
C ALA A 232 -21.15 16.99 16.51
N THR A 233 -20.48 18.05 16.05
CA THR A 233 -20.32 19.30 16.82
C THR A 233 -21.66 19.97 17.13
N ALA A 234 -22.56 20.06 16.14
CA ALA A 234 -23.89 20.64 16.34
C ALA A 234 -24.72 19.84 17.35
N LEU A 235 -24.63 18.51 17.30
CA LEU A 235 -25.33 17.62 18.23
C LEU A 235 -24.79 17.75 19.66
N ILE A 236 -23.48 17.71 19.87
CA ILE A 236 -22.87 17.93 21.19
C ILE A 236 -23.29 19.27 21.79
N LYS A 237 -23.30 20.33 20.97
CA LYS A 237 -23.76 21.66 21.41
C LYS A 237 -25.24 21.65 21.82
N ALA A 238 -26.08 20.96 21.05
CA ALA A 238 -27.50 20.84 21.36
C ALA A 238 -27.75 20.04 22.65
N ILE A 239 -27.07 18.90 22.82
CA ILE A 239 -27.11 18.07 24.04
C ILE A 239 -26.71 18.88 25.27
N ALA A 240 -25.60 19.62 25.19
CA ALA A 240 -25.10 20.43 26.30
C ALA A 240 -26.04 21.57 26.73
N SER A 241 -26.98 21.97 25.86
CA SER A 241 -27.94 23.06 26.11
C SER A 241 -29.35 22.54 26.43
N ALA A 242 -29.57 21.22 26.41
CA ALA A 242 -30.89 20.60 26.55
C ALA A 242 -31.07 19.96 27.93
N GLU A 243 -32.32 19.86 28.38
CA GLU A 243 -32.66 19.09 29.57
C GLU A 243 -32.60 17.57 29.25
N PRO A 244 -32.20 16.72 30.21
CA PRO A 244 -32.19 15.27 30.05
C PRO A 244 -33.56 14.70 29.63
N PRO A 245 -33.59 13.57 28.90
CA PRO A 245 -34.85 12.90 28.56
C PRO A 245 -35.61 12.48 29.81
N GLN A 246 -36.91 12.78 29.85
CA GLN A 246 -37.79 12.41 30.96
C GLN A 246 -38.40 11.01 30.73
N GLN A 247 -39.50 10.91 29.99
CA GLN A 247 -40.21 9.65 29.73
C GLN A 247 -40.08 9.14 28.29
N GLN A 248 -39.48 9.95 27.41
CA GLN A 248 -39.33 9.60 26.00
C GLN A 248 -38.05 8.77 25.77
N SER A 249 -38.01 7.99 24.68
CA SER A 249 -36.82 7.24 24.31
C SER A 249 -35.65 8.16 23.98
N LEU A 250 -34.42 7.65 24.08
CA LEU A 250 -33.22 8.42 23.72
C LEU A 250 -33.27 8.88 22.26
N ALA A 251 -33.72 8.03 21.33
CA ALA A 251 -33.86 8.38 19.92
C ALA A 251 -34.89 9.50 19.69
N ASP A 252 -36.04 9.45 20.37
CA ASP A 252 -37.07 10.50 20.28
C ASP A 252 -36.56 11.82 20.88
N TRP A 253 -35.82 11.74 21.98
CA TRP A 253 -35.20 12.92 22.60
C TRP A 253 -34.17 13.57 21.68
N ILE A 254 -33.27 12.79 21.06
CA ILE A 254 -32.29 13.31 20.10
C ILE A 254 -33.00 13.95 18.91
N ALA A 255 -34.07 13.33 18.40
CA ALA A 255 -34.87 13.90 17.30
C ALA A 255 -35.49 15.24 17.68
N GLY A 256 -35.96 15.36 18.92
CA GLY A 256 -36.53 16.59 19.50
C GLY A 256 -35.53 17.75 19.63
N LEU A 257 -34.22 17.49 19.60
CA LEU A 257 -33.19 18.54 19.62
C LEU A 257 -33.16 19.38 18.33
N GLY A 258 -33.77 18.91 17.24
CA GLY A 258 -33.91 19.68 16.00
C GLY A 258 -32.59 19.96 15.27
N VAL A 259 -31.57 19.13 15.47
CA VAL A 259 -30.24 19.33 14.86
C VAL A 259 -30.32 19.05 13.36
N ALA A 260 -29.99 20.07 12.56
CA ALA A 260 -30.07 20.00 11.10
C ALA A 260 -29.27 18.83 10.51
N GLY A 261 -29.94 18.00 9.70
CA GLY A 261 -29.34 16.86 9.01
C GLY A 261 -29.18 15.59 9.85
N ILE A 262 -29.76 15.55 11.07
CA ILE A 262 -29.94 14.34 11.87
C ILE A 262 -31.39 13.86 11.67
N ASN A 263 -31.55 12.74 10.97
CA ASN A 263 -32.84 12.15 10.65
C ASN A 263 -33.16 10.97 11.58
N ARG A 264 -34.34 10.37 11.45
CA ARG A 264 -34.79 9.27 12.33
C ARG A 264 -33.80 8.10 12.39
N THR A 265 -33.34 7.64 11.23
CA THR A 265 -32.34 6.54 11.14
C THR A 265 -31.05 6.89 11.88
N LEU A 266 -30.61 8.14 11.80
CA LEU A 266 -29.41 8.59 12.50
C LEU A 266 -29.64 8.73 14.00
N THR A 267 -30.83 9.17 14.44
CA THR A 267 -31.17 9.21 15.87
C THR A 267 -31.24 7.83 16.50
N GLU A 268 -31.76 6.85 15.76
CA GLU A 268 -31.77 5.44 16.17
C GLU A 268 -30.34 4.91 16.26
N ALA A 269 -29.52 5.14 15.23
CA ALA A 269 -28.12 4.72 15.24
C ALA A 269 -27.29 5.37 16.36
N ILE A 270 -27.56 6.63 16.74
CA ILE A 270 -26.93 7.27 17.91
C ILE A 270 -27.43 6.61 19.20
N ALA A 271 -28.74 6.41 19.34
CA ALA A 271 -29.30 5.80 20.55
C ALA A 271 -28.80 4.38 20.75
N ASP A 272 -28.74 3.57 19.70
CA ASP A 272 -28.20 2.21 19.72
C ASP A 272 -26.71 2.18 20.07
N HIS A 273 -25.94 3.17 19.60
CA HIS A 273 -24.50 3.24 19.85
C HIS A 273 -24.16 3.59 21.31
N PHE A 274 -24.90 4.54 21.91
CA PHE A 274 -24.60 5.02 23.26
C PHE A 274 -25.46 4.37 24.36
N GLY A 275 -26.59 3.75 24.00
CA GLY A 275 -27.50 3.06 24.90
C GLY A 275 -28.34 3.98 25.79
N ASP A 276 -27.71 4.95 26.46
CA ASP A 276 -28.35 5.86 27.42
C ASP A 276 -27.86 7.31 27.29
N TYR A 277 -28.63 8.21 27.92
CA TYR A 277 -28.32 9.65 27.93
C TYR A 277 -27.02 9.96 28.67
N GLN A 278 -26.69 9.24 29.74
CA GLN A 278 -25.50 9.57 30.54
C GLN A 278 -24.23 9.37 29.70
N THR A 279 -24.15 8.22 29.01
CA THR A 279 -23.06 7.88 28.10
C THR A 279 -22.99 8.86 26.93
N LEU A 280 -24.13 9.20 26.32
CA LEU A 280 -24.18 10.19 25.24
C LEU A 280 -23.78 11.61 25.71
N SER A 281 -24.16 12.01 26.93
CA SER A 281 -23.88 13.35 27.47
C SER A 281 -22.39 13.59 27.75
N MET A 282 -21.63 12.51 27.97
CA MET A 282 -20.18 12.52 28.15
C MET A 282 -19.43 12.36 26.83
N ALA A 283 -20.13 12.06 25.73
CA ALA A 283 -19.52 11.84 24.42
C ALA A 283 -18.87 13.12 23.90
N THR A 284 -17.76 12.95 23.21
CA THR A 284 -17.07 14.03 22.50
C THR A 284 -17.47 14.05 21.02
N VAL A 285 -17.04 15.10 20.30
CA VAL A 285 -17.19 15.16 18.84
C VAL A 285 -16.50 13.96 18.17
N GLU A 286 -15.39 13.47 18.73
CA GLU A 286 -14.64 12.33 18.17
C GLU A 286 -15.38 11.00 18.35
N ASP A 287 -16.18 10.86 19.42
CA ASP A 287 -16.99 9.66 19.68
C ASP A 287 -18.20 9.57 18.73
N LEU A 288 -18.73 10.72 18.30
CA LEU A 288 -19.86 10.80 17.38
C LEU A 288 -19.46 10.84 15.90
N GLN A 289 -18.39 11.56 15.58
CA GLN A 289 -17.97 11.80 14.21
C GLN A 289 -17.51 10.51 13.54
N TYR A 290 -18.20 10.14 12.46
CA TYR A 290 -17.72 9.15 11.53
C TYR A 290 -16.36 9.56 10.99
N SER A 291 -15.34 8.79 11.36
CA SER A 291 -14.00 8.94 10.81
C SER A 291 -13.50 7.58 10.33
N HIS A 292 -12.82 7.63 9.18
CA HIS A 292 -12.18 6.48 8.58
C HIS A 292 -10.67 6.73 8.64
N LYS A 293 -10.03 6.23 9.69
CA LYS A 293 -8.58 6.37 9.85
C LYS A 293 -7.92 5.07 9.41
N SER A 294 -7.06 5.16 8.39
CA SER A 294 -6.21 4.01 8.06
C SER A 294 -5.25 3.72 9.21
N LEU A 295 -5.16 2.44 9.57
CA LEU A 295 -4.24 1.92 10.57
C LEU A 295 -2.82 1.78 10.03
N ILE A 296 -2.67 1.70 8.71
CA ILE A 296 -1.40 1.44 8.04
C ILE A 296 -1.10 2.60 7.08
N GLU A 297 0.05 3.24 7.29
CA GLU A 297 0.48 4.36 6.45
C GLU A 297 0.62 3.90 4.98
N GLY A 298 0.03 4.68 4.07
CA GLY A 298 0.05 4.36 2.64
C GLY A 298 -1.01 3.36 2.17
N ILE A 299 -1.82 2.79 3.07
CA ILE A 299 -2.89 1.84 2.70
C ILE A 299 -4.25 2.50 2.90
N GLY A 300 -4.83 3.00 1.81
CA GLY A 300 -6.21 3.49 1.78
C GLY A 300 -7.23 2.38 1.58
N PRO A 301 -8.54 2.70 1.56
CA PRO A 301 -9.60 1.71 1.36
C PRO A 301 -9.50 0.94 0.04
N VAL A 302 -9.06 1.59 -1.03
CA VAL A 302 -8.84 0.94 -2.34
C VAL A 302 -7.74 -0.12 -2.27
N VAL A 303 -6.62 0.21 -1.62
CA VAL A 303 -5.48 -0.71 -1.46
C VAL A 303 -5.87 -1.87 -0.53
N ALA A 304 -6.57 -1.59 0.56
CA ALA A 304 -7.10 -2.61 1.47
C ALA A 304 -8.01 -3.61 0.74
N GLU A 305 -8.93 -3.11 -0.10
CA GLU A 305 -9.79 -3.97 -0.92
C GLU A 305 -8.99 -4.84 -1.90
N HIS A 306 -7.96 -4.29 -2.55
CA HIS A 306 -7.06 -5.07 -3.41
C HIS A 306 -6.33 -6.19 -2.65
N ILE A 307 -5.87 -5.92 -1.42
CA ILE A 307 -5.18 -6.90 -0.57
C ILE A 307 -6.14 -8.01 -0.17
N VAL A 308 -7.30 -7.67 0.40
CA VAL A 308 -8.31 -8.67 0.81
C VAL A 308 -8.75 -9.50 -0.39
N ARG A 309 -9.06 -8.85 -1.51
CA ARG A 309 -9.47 -9.55 -2.73
C ARG A 309 -8.38 -10.47 -3.28
N PHE A 310 -7.09 -10.14 -3.12
CA PHE A 310 -5.99 -11.03 -3.51
C PHE A 310 -6.01 -12.33 -2.70
N PHE A 311 -6.12 -12.24 -1.38
CA PHE A 311 -6.16 -13.41 -0.49
C PHE A 311 -7.49 -14.19 -0.51
N ARG A 312 -8.55 -13.64 -1.11
CA ARG A 312 -9.82 -14.35 -1.33
C ARG A 312 -9.85 -15.15 -2.63
N GLN A 313 -8.84 -15.02 -3.49
CA GLN A 313 -8.76 -15.74 -4.75
C GLN A 313 -8.06 -17.09 -4.58
N VAL A 314 -8.77 -18.18 -4.85
CA VAL A 314 -8.29 -19.56 -4.71
C VAL A 314 -6.94 -19.77 -5.40
N HIS A 315 -6.79 -19.33 -6.65
CA HIS A 315 -5.54 -19.52 -7.38
C HIS A 315 -4.34 -18.80 -6.75
N ASN A 316 -4.53 -17.66 -6.07
CA ASN A 316 -3.44 -17.00 -5.37
C ASN A 316 -3.05 -17.78 -4.11
N LEU A 317 -4.05 -18.32 -3.39
CA LEU A 317 -3.82 -19.19 -2.24
C LEU A 317 -3.08 -20.47 -2.62
N ASP A 318 -3.46 -21.11 -3.74
CA ASP A 318 -2.76 -22.29 -4.25
C ASP A 318 -1.28 -22.00 -4.50
N VAL A 319 -0.97 -20.87 -5.17
CA VAL A 319 0.42 -20.46 -5.43
C VAL A 319 1.16 -20.15 -4.14
N LEU A 320 0.52 -19.47 -3.17
CA LEU A 320 1.10 -19.22 -1.85
C LEU A 320 1.45 -20.51 -1.12
N ASP A 321 0.54 -21.47 -1.13
CA ASP A 321 0.74 -22.75 -0.47
C ASP A 321 1.91 -23.50 -1.11
N LYS A 322 2.00 -23.56 -2.45
CA LYS A 322 3.17 -24.12 -3.15
C LYS A 322 4.48 -23.38 -2.80
N LEU A 323 4.44 -22.05 -2.73
CA LEU A 323 5.60 -21.22 -2.41
C LEU A 323 6.11 -21.49 -0.99
N THR A 324 5.21 -21.65 -0.03
CA THR A 324 5.55 -21.84 1.39
C THR A 324 5.75 -23.31 1.78
N ASP A 325 5.25 -24.27 1.00
CA ASP A 325 5.39 -25.70 1.30
C ASP A 325 6.86 -26.13 1.26
N PRO A 326 7.44 -26.63 2.38
CA PRO A 326 8.83 -27.09 2.44
C PRO A 326 9.15 -28.23 1.47
N LYS A 327 8.16 -29.00 1.03
CA LYS A 327 8.33 -30.08 0.05
C LYS A 327 8.36 -29.59 -1.40
N GLN A 328 8.01 -28.33 -1.62
CA GLN A 328 7.99 -27.69 -2.94
C GLN A 328 9.03 -26.56 -2.94
N ALA A 329 8.59 -25.31 -2.94
CA ALA A 329 9.51 -24.17 -2.98
C ALA A 329 10.17 -23.87 -1.63
N GLY A 330 9.47 -24.10 -0.51
CA GLY A 330 10.01 -23.89 0.84
C GLY A 330 10.51 -22.48 1.11
N VAL A 331 9.88 -21.47 0.52
CA VAL A 331 10.16 -20.06 0.82
C VAL A 331 9.77 -19.78 2.26
N HIS A 332 10.67 -19.15 3.01
CA HIS A 332 10.52 -18.89 4.43
C HIS A 332 11.18 -17.58 4.82
N TRP A 333 10.74 -17.04 5.95
CA TRP A 333 11.26 -15.84 6.58
C TRP A 333 11.25 -16.05 8.09
N PRO A 334 12.05 -15.27 8.85
CA PRO A 334 11.94 -15.27 10.30
C PRO A 334 10.50 -14.91 10.67
N GLU A 335 9.83 -15.77 11.46
CA GLU A 335 8.59 -15.36 12.11
C GLU A 335 8.90 -14.13 12.95
N ALA A 336 8.11 -13.08 12.79
CA ALA A 336 8.13 -12.00 13.77
C ALA A 336 7.89 -12.66 15.13
N PRO A 337 8.68 -12.35 16.18
CA PRO A 337 8.40 -12.86 17.51
C PRO A 337 6.93 -12.57 17.75
N ALA A 338 6.14 -13.63 17.97
CA ALA A 338 4.69 -13.56 18.09
C ALA A 338 4.38 -12.29 18.84
N GLN A 339 3.73 -11.32 18.19
CA GLN A 339 3.27 -10.13 18.89
C GLN A 339 2.46 -10.69 20.05
N ALA A 340 3.03 -10.63 21.25
CA ALA A 340 2.38 -11.17 22.43
C ALA A 340 0.97 -10.58 22.39
N GLU A 341 -0.04 -11.43 22.40
CA GLU A 341 -1.46 -11.09 22.24
C GLU A 341 -1.99 -10.17 23.35
N ASN A 342 -1.11 -9.45 24.06
CA ASN A 342 -1.35 -8.52 25.14
C ASN A 342 -0.23 -7.46 25.30
N GLN A 343 0.43 -6.99 24.23
CA GLN A 343 1.01 -5.65 24.34
C GLN A 343 -0.13 -4.63 24.30
N VAL A 344 -0.67 -4.36 25.49
CA VAL A 344 -1.45 -3.16 25.77
C VAL A 344 -0.77 -2.02 25.02
N GLN A 345 -1.47 -1.38 24.07
CA GLN A 345 -0.97 -0.17 23.43
C GLN A 345 -0.95 0.94 24.48
N ALA A 346 -0.02 0.87 25.42
CA ALA A 346 0.00 1.67 26.63
C ALA A 346 0.10 3.17 26.32
N LEU A 347 0.62 3.50 25.13
CA LEU A 347 0.74 4.86 24.64
C LEU A 347 -0.23 5.17 23.49
N ALA A 348 -1.23 4.32 23.22
CA ALA A 348 -2.26 4.58 22.22
C ALA A 348 -2.93 5.94 22.43
N GLY A 349 -3.04 6.70 21.35
CA GLY A 349 -3.66 8.03 21.36
C GLY A 349 -2.77 9.15 21.92
N GLN A 350 -1.60 8.82 22.49
CA GLN A 350 -0.66 9.83 22.96
C GLN A 350 0.17 10.40 21.82
N THR A 351 0.46 11.70 21.88
CA THR A 351 1.35 12.37 20.93
C THR A 351 2.67 12.72 21.60
N TRP A 352 3.77 12.14 21.09
CA TRP A 352 5.11 12.28 21.63
C TRP A 352 6.00 13.09 20.69
N VAL A 353 6.93 13.88 21.21
CA VAL A 353 7.89 14.65 20.40
C VAL A 353 9.30 14.38 20.89
N LEU A 354 10.18 13.92 20.00
CA LEU A 354 11.60 13.75 20.30
C LEU A 354 12.36 15.04 19.90
N THR A 355 13.14 15.61 20.81
CA THR A 355 13.95 16.80 20.56
C THR A 355 15.31 16.68 21.25
N GLY A 356 16.37 17.25 20.66
CA GLY A 356 17.73 17.06 21.16
C GLY A 356 18.30 15.67 20.84
N THR A 357 19.62 15.54 20.83
CA THR A 357 20.34 14.31 20.51
C THR A 357 20.22 13.31 21.65
N LEU A 358 19.86 12.07 21.33
CA LEU A 358 19.85 10.97 22.29
C LEU A 358 21.23 10.30 22.27
N SER A 359 21.81 10.12 23.45
CA SER A 359 23.21 9.71 23.65
C SER A 359 23.37 8.20 23.81
N THR A 360 22.32 7.48 24.21
CA THR A 360 22.32 6.03 24.44
C THR A 360 21.54 5.24 23.39
N MET A 361 20.63 5.87 22.63
CA MET A 361 19.93 5.22 21.52
C MET A 361 19.76 6.15 20.31
N LYS A 362 19.58 5.59 19.11
CA LYS A 362 19.32 6.41 17.92
C LYS A 362 17.91 7.00 17.98
N ARG A 363 17.74 8.22 17.49
CA ARG A 363 16.40 8.88 17.46
C ARG A 363 15.37 8.07 16.68
N ASP A 364 15.78 7.42 15.58
CA ASP A 364 14.89 6.58 14.77
C ASP A 364 14.48 5.30 15.52
N GLU A 365 15.36 4.78 16.38
CA GLU A 365 15.09 3.63 17.23
C GLU A 365 14.11 4.00 18.36
N ALA A 366 14.37 5.13 19.04
CA ALA A 366 13.45 5.70 20.03
C ALA A 366 12.05 5.97 19.43
N LYS A 367 12.03 6.46 18.18
CA LYS A 367 10.79 6.67 17.43
C LYS A 367 10.08 5.34 17.15
N GLY A 368 10.81 4.32 16.70
CA GLY A 368 10.29 2.97 16.47
C GLY A 368 9.68 2.36 17.73
N HIS A 369 10.36 2.43 18.86
CA HIS A 369 9.88 1.92 20.15
C HIS A 369 8.59 2.62 20.63
N LEU A 370 8.53 3.96 20.54
CA LEU A 370 7.33 4.70 20.88
C LEU A 370 6.15 4.38 19.95
N GLN A 371 6.42 4.22 18.64
CA GLN A 371 5.40 3.84 17.66
C GLN A 371 4.90 2.40 17.90
N ALA A 372 5.78 1.48 18.29
CA ALA A 372 5.41 0.10 18.64
C ALA A 372 4.44 0.05 19.84
N LEU A 373 4.58 0.97 20.80
CA LEU A 373 3.65 1.11 21.93
C LEU A 373 2.35 1.88 21.61
N GLY A 374 2.15 2.26 20.34
CA GLY A 374 0.94 2.94 19.86
C GLY A 374 0.98 4.48 19.90
N ALA A 375 2.12 5.09 20.26
CA ALA A 375 2.27 6.54 20.31
C ALA A 375 2.41 7.16 18.92
N LYS A 376 1.85 8.36 18.73
CA LYS A 376 2.12 9.19 17.55
C LYS A 376 3.34 10.07 17.79
N VAL A 377 4.42 9.87 17.05
CA VAL A 377 5.61 10.74 17.14
C VAL A 377 5.51 11.91 16.17
N ALA A 378 5.41 13.14 16.70
CA ALA A 378 5.25 14.37 15.94
C ALA A 378 6.56 15.19 15.88
N GLY A 379 6.72 15.98 14.82
CA GLY A 379 7.89 16.85 14.62
C GLY A 379 7.79 18.21 15.32
N SER A 380 6.64 18.56 15.88
CA SER A 380 6.37 19.86 16.52
C SER A 380 5.58 19.69 17.81
N VAL A 381 5.79 20.62 18.76
CA VAL A 381 5.11 20.65 20.04
C VAL A 381 3.85 21.50 19.92
N SER A 382 2.72 20.96 20.36
CA SER A 382 1.41 21.62 20.36
C SER A 382 0.71 21.41 21.71
N ALA A 383 -0.42 22.07 21.94
CA ALA A 383 -1.24 21.84 23.14
C ALA A 383 -1.81 20.41 23.23
N LYS A 384 -1.82 19.65 22.12
CA LYS A 384 -2.24 18.24 22.08
C LYS A 384 -1.08 17.26 22.28
N THR A 385 0.15 17.77 22.43
CA THR A 385 1.31 16.93 22.69
C THR A 385 1.21 16.40 24.13
N THR A 386 1.24 15.08 24.27
CA THR A 386 1.16 14.38 25.55
C THR A 386 2.50 14.43 26.27
N CYS A 387 3.60 14.22 25.53
CA CYS A 387 4.94 14.19 26.11
C CYS A 387 6.02 14.67 25.12
N VAL A 388 7.06 15.31 25.65
CA VAL A 388 8.26 15.66 24.91
C VAL A 388 9.46 14.98 25.55
N VAL A 389 10.23 14.21 24.76
CA VAL A 389 11.51 13.67 25.21
C VAL A 389 12.62 14.61 24.77
N ALA A 390 13.36 15.13 25.75
CA ALA A 390 14.44 16.08 25.56
C ALA A 390 15.79 15.39 25.80
N GLY A 391 16.54 15.17 24.72
CA GLY A 391 17.95 14.82 24.75
C GLY A 391 18.88 16.04 24.78
N ASP A 392 20.17 15.81 24.62
CA ASP A 392 21.19 16.84 24.62
C ASP A 392 20.93 17.89 23.53
N SER A 393 21.12 19.17 23.85
CA SER A 393 20.80 20.30 22.94
C SER A 393 19.32 20.42 22.54
N ALA A 394 18.38 20.00 23.40
CA ALA A 394 16.96 20.26 23.20
C ALA A 394 16.66 21.78 23.25
N GLY A 395 16.63 22.42 22.07
CA GLY A 395 16.41 23.86 21.90
C GLY A 395 14.94 24.30 21.94
N SER A 396 14.49 24.99 20.88
CA SER A 396 13.19 25.69 20.81
C SER A 396 11.94 24.84 21.12
N LYS A 397 11.99 23.52 20.91
CA LYS A 397 10.88 22.61 21.21
C LYS A 397 10.72 22.35 22.71
N LEU A 398 11.82 22.30 23.47
CA LEU A 398 11.78 22.15 24.93
C LEU A 398 11.19 23.41 25.58
N THR A 399 11.62 24.58 25.10
CA THR A 399 11.04 25.87 25.53
C THR A 399 9.53 25.88 25.27
N ARG A 400 9.11 25.47 24.07
CA ARG A 400 7.69 25.42 23.70
C ARG A 400 6.87 24.42 24.53
N ALA A 401 7.46 23.29 24.91
CA ALA A 401 6.81 22.31 25.77
C ALA A 401 6.54 22.87 27.18
N ARG A 402 7.53 23.58 27.75
CA ARG A 402 7.42 24.23 29.06
C ARG A 402 6.37 25.35 29.07
N GLU A 403 6.32 26.17 28.02
CA GLU A 403 5.30 27.22 27.85
C GLU A 403 3.86 26.67 27.82
N LEU A 404 3.69 25.50 27.22
CA LEU A 404 2.39 24.87 27.05
C LEU A 404 2.02 23.92 28.19
N GLY A 405 2.89 23.78 29.21
CA GLY A 405 2.68 22.86 30.34
C GLY A 405 2.68 21.38 29.95
N VAL A 406 3.30 21.03 28.82
CA VAL A 406 3.39 19.64 28.33
C VAL A 406 4.44 18.88 29.13
N ASN A 407 4.16 17.61 29.45
CA ASN A 407 5.10 16.75 30.19
C ASN A 407 6.43 16.60 29.43
N VAL A 408 7.56 16.74 30.13
CA VAL A 408 8.90 16.63 29.54
C VAL A 408 9.67 15.50 30.25
N LEU A 409 10.17 14.55 29.47
CA LEU A 409 11.03 13.47 29.93
C LEU A 409 12.44 13.65 29.37
N ASP A 410 13.44 13.17 30.11
CA ASP A 410 14.78 12.99 29.56
C ASP A 410 14.93 11.58 28.95
N GLU A 411 16.08 11.31 28.34
CA GLU A 411 16.36 10.02 27.71
C GLU A 411 16.35 8.85 28.73
N ALA A 412 16.79 9.07 29.97
CA ALA A 412 16.79 8.06 31.00
C ALA A 412 15.35 7.67 31.42
N ALA A 413 14.48 8.67 31.55
CA ALA A 413 13.07 8.47 31.85
C ALA A 413 12.31 7.83 30.68
N LEU A 414 12.67 8.17 29.43
CA LEU A 414 12.14 7.45 28.25
C LEU A 414 12.49 5.97 28.33
N ARG A 415 13.74 5.60 28.65
CA ARG A 415 14.15 4.20 28.79
C ARG A 415 13.39 3.47 29.90
N ALA A 416 13.14 4.13 31.02
CA ALA A 416 12.35 3.56 32.11
C ALA A 416 10.91 3.25 31.65
N VAL A 417 10.26 4.20 30.97
CA VAL A 417 8.91 3.98 30.40
C VAL A 417 8.92 2.81 29.44
N LEU A 418 9.91 2.72 28.54
CA LEU A 418 9.96 1.64 27.56
C LEU A 418 10.22 0.26 28.20
N ARG A 419 11.04 0.19 29.26
CA ARG A 419 11.28 -1.05 30.03
C ARG A 419 10.05 -1.49 30.82
N GLU A 420 9.31 -0.56 31.43
CA GLU A 420 8.05 -0.85 32.12
C GLU A 420 7.00 -1.44 31.17
N GLN A 421 7.07 -1.10 29.87
CA GLN A 421 6.20 -1.65 28.83
C GLN A 421 6.75 -2.94 28.16
N GLY A 422 7.79 -3.54 28.74
CA GLY A 422 8.29 -4.85 28.30
C GLY A 422 9.17 -4.83 27.05
N LEU A 423 9.66 -3.66 26.61
CA LEU A 423 10.67 -3.57 25.55
C LEU A 423 12.07 -3.82 26.14
N ALA A 424 12.79 -4.79 25.57
CA ALA A 424 14.19 -5.03 25.89
C ALA A 424 15.04 -3.91 25.26
N ILE A 425 15.60 -3.04 26.12
CA ILE A 425 16.46 -1.92 25.72
C ILE A 425 17.76 -2.00 26.51
N ASP A 426 18.80 -2.45 25.83
CA ASP A 426 20.18 -2.49 26.33
C ASP A 426 20.77 -1.08 26.53
#